data_AF-J9FH33-F1
#
_entry.id   AF-J9FH33-F1
#
_cell.length_a   1.000
_cell.length_b   1.000
_cell.length_c   1.000
_cell.angle_alpha   90.00
_cell.angle_beta   90.00
_cell.angle_gamma   90.00
#
_symmetry.space_group_name_H-M   'P 1'
#
loop_
_entity.id
_entity.type
_entity.pdbx_description
1 polymer ?
#
loop_
_entity_poly.entity_id
_entity_poly.type
_entity_poly.pdbx_seq_one_letter_code
_entity_poly.pdbx_strand_id
1 'polypeptide(L)'
;MNDPLAFPWALICSVPNKNSIPSLREFTLWLTKTLQEKAVQYGCSHRFDKEPKAVYYTTPGNEEEVRTTYSIVHSDHPEVIVVFHILPAPNSNEYKLMKELADEYDLIRQGILLENAMTYFEECNIKEVLGNMLQWFNRRISQLVALEKK
;
A
#
# COMPACT_ATOMS: atom_id res chain seq x y z
N MET A 1 -17.96 11.19 7.16
CA MET A 1 -17.70 12.32 6.25
C MET A 1 -16.36 12.01 5.59
N ASN A 2 -16.37 11.66 4.30
CA ASN A 2 -15.14 11.35 3.55
C ASN A 2 -14.37 12.66 3.34
N ASP A 3 -13.09 12.64 3.67
CA ASP A 3 -12.20 13.78 3.42
C ASP A 3 -11.88 13.77 1.92
N PRO A 4 -12.31 14.78 1.13
CA PRO A 4 -12.11 14.78 -0.32
C PRO A 4 -10.64 14.85 -0.73
N LEU A 5 -9.73 15.11 0.21
CA LEU A 5 -8.28 15.15 -0.02
C LEU A 5 -7.57 13.86 0.44
N ALA A 6 -8.31 12.89 0.98
CA ALA A 6 -7.75 11.62 1.41
C ALA A 6 -7.56 10.68 0.22
N PHE A 7 -6.38 10.07 0.12
CA PHE A 7 -6.07 9.08 -0.89
C PHE A 7 -6.86 7.80 -0.64
N PRO A 8 -7.71 7.38 -1.59
CA PRO A 8 -8.35 6.07 -1.55
C PRO A 8 -7.29 4.99 -1.72
N TRP A 9 -7.39 3.92 -0.94
CA TRP A 9 -6.39 2.86 -0.94
C TRP A 9 -7.01 1.47 -0.84
N ALA A 10 -6.27 0.48 -1.31
CA ALA A 10 -6.62 -0.94 -1.19
C ALA A 10 -5.50 -1.72 -0.49
N LEU A 11 -5.86 -2.86 0.11
CA LEU A 11 -4.96 -3.80 0.75
C LEU A 11 -4.95 -5.12 -0.02
N ILE A 12 -3.77 -5.59 -0.40
CA ILE A 12 -3.58 -6.92 -0.96
C ILE A 12 -2.68 -7.71 -0.01
N CYS A 13 -3.10 -8.92 0.36
CA CYS A 13 -2.35 -9.79 1.26
C CYS A 13 -1.95 -11.08 0.54
N SER A 14 -0.68 -11.19 0.16
CA SER A 14 -0.08 -12.44 -0.35
C SER A 14 0.56 -13.19 0.81
N VAL A 15 -0.24 -13.92 1.58
CA VAL A 15 0.17 -14.50 2.87
C VAL A 15 -0.22 -15.97 2.98
N PRO A 16 0.56 -16.80 3.69
CA PRO A 16 0.27 -18.24 3.76
C PRO A 16 -1.03 -18.55 4.51
N ASN A 17 -1.41 -17.72 5.48
CA ASN A 17 -2.60 -17.92 6.31
C ASN A 17 -3.63 -16.83 6.09
N LYS A 18 -4.77 -17.15 5.45
CA LYS A 18 -5.90 -16.22 5.25
C LYS A 18 -6.44 -15.64 6.56
N ASN A 19 -6.30 -16.34 7.68
CA ASN A 19 -6.83 -15.90 8.97
C ASN A 19 -6.05 -14.72 9.56
N SER A 20 -4.88 -14.36 9.02
CA SER A 20 -4.14 -13.16 9.45
C SER A 20 -4.65 -11.86 8.80
N ILE A 21 -5.50 -11.94 7.76
CA ILE A 21 -6.00 -10.76 7.03
C ILE A 21 -6.65 -9.71 7.95
N PRO A 22 -7.50 -10.06 8.94
CA PRO A 22 -8.05 -9.08 9.86
C PRO A 22 -6.98 -8.30 10.62
N SER A 23 -5.96 -8.98 11.15
CA SER A 23 -4.83 -8.35 11.85
C SER A 23 -3.97 -7.50 10.90
N LEU A 24 -3.77 -7.94 9.65
CA LEU A 24 -3.05 -7.17 8.64
C LEU A 24 -3.81 -5.92 8.20
N ARG A 25 -5.15 -5.98 8.18
CA ARG A 25 -6.00 -4.81 7.99
C ARG A 25 -5.85 -3.84 9.16
N GLU A 26 -5.90 -4.32 10.40
CA GLU A 26 -5.67 -3.49 11.59
C GLU A 26 -4.29 -2.82 11.59
N PHE A 27 -3.24 -3.58 11.23
CA PHE A 27 -1.91 -3.04 11.02
C PHE A 27 -1.89 -1.94 9.96
N THR A 28 -2.54 -2.15 8.81
CA THR A 28 -2.52 -1.16 7.72
C THR A 28 -3.31 0.10 8.10
N LEU A 29 -4.40 -0.04 8.86
CA LEU A 29 -5.13 1.09 9.44
C LEU A 29 -4.27 1.89 10.43
N TRP A 30 -3.52 1.20 11.28
CA TRP A 30 -2.53 1.85 12.15
C TRP A 30 -1.45 2.56 11.35
N LEU A 31 -0.95 1.94 10.27
CA LEU A 31 0.11 2.48 9.45
C LEU A 31 -0.32 3.76 8.73
N THR A 32 -1.48 3.76 8.07
CA THR A 32 -1.99 4.94 7.35
C THR A 32 -2.26 6.09 8.30
N LYS A 33 -2.84 5.82 9.47
CA LYS A 33 -3.01 6.83 10.54
C LYS A 33 -1.67 7.40 10.99
N THR A 34 -0.70 6.54 11.27
CA THR A 34 0.62 6.94 11.76
C THR A 34 1.40 7.73 10.71
N LEU A 35 1.34 7.32 9.43
CA LEU A 35 1.90 8.06 8.31
C LEU A 35 1.28 9.45 8.20
N GLN A 36 -0.05 9.56 8.32
CA GLN A 36 -0.74 10.85 8.27
C GLN A 36 -0.33 11.78 9.43
N GLU A 37 -0.20 11.25 10.64
CA GLU A 37 0.27 12.03 11.80
C GLU A 37 1.72 12.52 11.62
N LYS A 38 2.57 11.72 10.98
CA LYS A 38 3.96 12.08 10.70
C LYS A 38 4.15 12.93 9.46
N ALA A 39 3.26 12.85 8.48
CA ALA A 39 3.34 13.58 7.21
C ALA A 39 3.60 15.08 7.41
N VAL A 40 2.91 15.69 8.39
CA VAL A 40 3.07 17.12 8.73
C VAL A 40 4.53 17.48 9.07
N GLN A 41 5.24 16.59 9.78
CA GLN A 41 6.65 16.79 10.16
C GLN A 41 7.60 16.72 8.97
N TYR A 42 7.17 16.06 7.88
CA TYR A 42 7.92 15.94 6.63
C TYR A 42 7.47 16.98 5.59
N GLY A 43 6.65 17.96 5.98
CA GLY A 43 6.11 18.98 5.07
C GLY A 43 5.06 18.45 4.10
N CYS A 44 4.48 17.29 4.41
CA CYS A 44 3.48 16.62 3.57
C CYS A 44 2.09 16.76 4.19
N SER A 45 1.08 16.93 3.35
CA SER A 45 -0.33 16.93 3.75
C SER A 45 -1.05 15.66 3.31
N HIS A 46 -0.31 14.57 3.07
CA HIS A 46 -0.91 13.29 2.67
C HIS A 46 -1.95 12.85 3.70
N ARG A 47 -3.13 12.52 3.20
CA ARG A 47 -4.19 11.93 3.98
C ARG A 47 -4.58 10.62 3.31
N PHE A 48 -5.01 9.66 4.10
CA PHE A 48 -5.50 8.38 3.61
C PHE A 48 -6.95 8.23 4.04
N ASP A 49 -7.74 7.54 3.22
CA ASP A 49 -9.08 7.18 3.64
C ASP A 49 -9.03 6.36 4.93
N LYS A 50 -10.03 6.53 5.79
CA LYS A 50 -10.06 5.85 7.10
C LYS A 50 -10.12 4.33 6.98
N GLU A 51 -10.62 3.83 5.86
CA GLU A 51 -10.82 2.42 5.58
C GLU A 51 -10.37 2.12 4.15
N PRO A 52 -9.83 0.91 3.88
CA PRO A 52 -9.54 0.51 2.51
C PRO A 52 -10.84 0.40 1.70
N LYS A 53 -10.77 0.71 0.41
CA LYS A 53 -11.86 0.45 -0.55
C LYS A 53 -12.09 -1.04 -0.74
N ALA A 54 -11.01 -1.81 -0.70
CA ALA A 54 -11.06 -3.26 -0.82
C ALA A 54 -9.87 -3.91 -0.10
N VAL A 55 -10.11 -5.15 0.33
CA VAL A 55 -9.09 -6.03 0.92
C VAL A 55 -9.13 -7.35 0.17
N TYR A 56 -8.01 -7.71 -0.44
CA TYR A 56 -7.88 -8.94 -1.22
C TYR A 56 -6.84 -9.87 -0.62
N TYR A 57 -7.06 -11.16 -0.83
CA TYR A 57 -6.11 -12.22 -0.57
C TYR A 57 -5.58 -12.76 -1.88
N THR A 58 -4.30 -13.11 -1.89
CA THR A 58 -3.72 -13.97 -2.94
C THR A 58 -2.87 -15.06 -2.29
N THR A 59 -2.80 -16.23 -2.91
CA THR A 59 -1.93 -17.31 -2.49
C THR A 59 -0.47 -16.96 -2.80
N PRO A 60 0.46 -17.08 -1.83
CA PRO A 60 1.87 -16.84 -2.06
C PRO A 60 2.42 -17.63 -3.26
N GLY A 61 3.12 -16.93 -4.16
CA GLY A 61 3.67 -17.47 -5.40
C GLY A 61 2.67 -17.58 -6.55
N ASN A 62 1.38 -17.29 -6.35
CA ASN A 62 0.38 -17.36 -7.41
C ASN A 62 0.35 -16.04 -8.22
N GLU A 63 1.08 -16.03 -9.34
CA GLU A 63 1.20 -14.84 -10.20
C GLU A 63 -0.12 -14.42 -10.85
N GLU A 64 -0.94 -15.40 -11.26
CA GLU A 64 -2.24 -15.15 -11.89
C GLU A 64 -3.18 -14.42 -10.91
N GLU A 65 -3.29 -14.92 -9.68
CA GLU A 65 -4.11 -14.27 -8.65
C GLU A 65 -3.67 -12.83 -8.36
N VAL A 66 -2.36 -12.56 -8.35
CA VAL A 66 -1.84 -11.19 -8.15
C VAL A 66 -2.23 -10.29 -9.30
N ARG A 67 -2.02 -10.73 -10.56
CA ARG A 67 -2.39 -9.95 -11.75
C ARG A 67 -3.89 -9.67 -11.79
N THR A 68 -4.70 -10.71 -11.59
CA THR A 68 -6.16 -10.57 -11.53
C THR A 68 -6.59 -9.61 -10.43
N THR A 69 -5.98 -9.69 -9.24
CA THR A 69 -6.31 -8.79 -8.13
C THR A 69 -5.99 -7.33 -8.46
N TYR A 70 -4.83 -7.04 -9.03
CA TYR A 70 -4.48 -5.68 -9.45
C TYR A 70 -5.41 -5.15 -10.54
N SER A 71 -5.77 -6.00 -11.51
CA SER A 71 -6.76 -5.65 -12.53
C SER A 71 -8.12 -5.32 -11.91
N ILE A 72 -8.58 -6.10 -10.93
CA ILE A 72 -9.84 -5.85 -10.20
C ILE A 72 -9.76 -4.52 -9.44
N VAL A 73 -8.66 -4.24 -8.75
CA VAL A 73 -8.48 -2.95 -8.06
C VAL A 73 -8.62 -1.79 -9.05
N HIS A 74 -8.00 -1.89 -10.22
CA HIS A 74 -8.07 -0.85 -11.24
C HIS A 74 -9.47 -0.71 -11.86
N SER A 75 -10.15 -1.82 -12.18
CA SER A 75 -11.45 -1.79 -12.86
C SER A 75 -12.62 -1.45 -11.93
N ASP A 76 -12.64 -2.05 -10.74
CA ASP A 76 -13.80 -2.02 -9.84
C ASP A 76 -13.69 -0.89 -8.82
N HIS A 77 -12.47 -0.42 -8.56
CA HIS A 77 -12.17 0.69 -7.65
C HIS A 77 -11.27 1.74 -8.32
N PRO A 78 -11.72 2.37 -9.43
CA PRO A 78 -10.90 3.31 -10.20
C PRO A 78 -10.49 4.56 -9.40
N GLU A 79 -11.11 4.82 -8.24
CA GLU A 79 -10.69 5.88 -7.33
C GLU A 79 -9.43 5.53 -6.51
N VAL A 80 -9.02 4.26 -6.45
CA VAL A 80 -7.86 3.81 -5.68
C VAL A 80 -6.57 4.36 -6.29
N ILE A 81 -5.81 5.08 -5.48
CA ILE A 81 -4.50 5.64 -5.88
C ILE A 81 -3.37 4.86 -5.21
N VAL A 82 -3.60 4.30 -4.02
CA VAL A 82 -2.56 3.63 -3.23
C VAL A 82 -2.89 2.16 -3.01
N VAL A 83 -1.92 1.28 -3.24
CA VAL A 83 -2.02 -0.14 -2.89
C VAL A 83 -0.95 -0.50 -1.87
N PHE A 84 -1.39 -0.93 -0.69
CA PHE A 84 -0.53 -1.59 0.29
C PHE A 84 -0.55 -3.10 0.00
N HIS A 85 0.63 -3.68 -0.22
CA HIS A 85 0.77 -5.09 -0.53
C HIS A 85 1.61 -5.77 0.55
N ILE A 86 0.98 -6.66 1.33
CA ILE A 86 1.69 -7.52 2.28
C ILE A 86 2.32 -8.69 1.51
N LEU A 87 3.65 -8.75 1.56
CA LEU A 87 4.49 -9.67 0.81
C LEU A 87 4.90 -10.85 1.69
N PRO A 88 4.93 -12.08 1.14
CA PRO A 88 5.24 -13.28 1.92
C PRO A 88 6.73 -13.38 2.27
N ALA A 89 7.61 -12.83 1.42
CA ALA A 89 9.06 -12.89 1.58
C ALA A 89 9.76 -11.74 0.83
N PRO A 90 11.03 -11.43 1.16
CA PRO A 90 11.86 -10.53 0.36
C PRO A 90 12.04 -11.04 -1.07
N ASN A 91 12.08 -10.14 -2.05
CA ASN A 91 12.30 -10.46 -3.47
C ASN A 91 11.33 -11.49 -4.08
N SER A 92 10.14 -11.65 -3.48
CA SER A 92 9.13 -12.57 -3.97
C SER A 92 8.59 -12.17 -5.36
N ASN A 93 7.91 -13.09 -6.05
CA ASN A 93 7.33 -12.78 -7.36
C ASN A 93 6.28 -11.66 -7.25
N GLU A 94 5.53 -11.62 -6.14
CA GLU A 94 4.57 -10.55 -5.84
C GLU A 94 5.24 -9.19 -5.73
N TYR A 95 6.46 -9.10 -5.18
CA TYR A 95 7.20 -7.85 -5.16
C TYR A 95 7.56 -7.35 -6.56
N LYS A 96 7.89 -8.26 -7.48
CA LYS A 96 8.20 -7.92 -8.88
C LYS A 96 6.92 -7.51 -9.62
N LEU A 97 5.86 -8.31 -9.50
CA LEU A 97 4.55 -8.05 -10.10
C LEU A 97 3.94 -6.76 -9.58
N MET A 98 4.02 -6.49 -8.27
CA MET A 98 3.58 -5.24 -7.66
C MET A 98 4.22 -4.04 -8.35
N LYS A 99 5.50 -4.11 -8.72
CA LYS A 99 6.17 -3.01 -9.45
C LYS A 99 5.60 -2.83 -10.85
N GLU A 100 5.57 -3.92 -11.62
CA GLU A 100 5.05 -3.94 -12.99
C GLU A 100 3.60 -3.43 -13.05
N LEU A 101 2.71 -4.01 -12.24
CA LEU A 101 1.28 -3.74 -12.26
C LEU A 101 0.93 -2.36 -11.69
N ALA A 102 1.68 -1.89 -10.70
CA ALA A 102 1.46 -0.53 -10.20
C ALA A 102 1.91 0.54 -11.21
N ASP A 103 2.94 0.26 -12.02
CA ASP A 103 3.31 1.14 -13.12
C ASP A 103 2.33 1.02 -14.30
N GLU A 104 1.77 -0.16 -14.58
CA GLU A 104 0.73 -0.38 -15.61
C GLU A 104 -0.58 0.35 -15.31
N TYR A 105 -1.03 0.33 -14.04
CA TYR A 105 -2.31 0.90 -13.62
C TYR A 105 -2.20 2.29 -12.94
N ASP A 106 -1.03 2.95 -13.05
CA ASP A 106 -0.75 4.26 -12.45
C ASP A 106 -0.99 4.34 -10.93
N LEU A 107 -0.76 3.23 -10.23
CA LEU A 107 -0.92 3.10 -8.78
C LEU A 107 0.35 3.46 -8.02
N ILE A 108 0.17 4.02 -6.82
CA ILE A 108 1.24 4.14 -5.83
C ILE A 108 1.28 2.88 -4.98
N ARG A 109 2.31 2.08 -5.17
CA ARG A 109 2.54 0.84 -4.40
C ARG A 109 3.38 1.07 -3.13
N GLN A 110 3.02 0.36 -2.06
CA GLN A 110 3.86 0.17 -0.88
C GLN A 110 3.87 -1.30 -0.47
N GLY A 111 5.00 -1.97 -0.72
CA GLY A 111 5.22 -3.35 -0.29
C GLY A 111 5.69 -3.41 1.17
N ILE A 112 5.16 -4.36 1.94
CA ILE A 112 5.49 -4.56 3.35
C ILE A 112 5.68 -6.06 3.59
N LEU A 113 6.79 -6.47 4.19
CA LEU A 113 6.99 -7.88 4.53
C LEU A 113 6.01 -8.29 5.63
N LEU A 114 5.46 -9.50 5.51
CA LEU A 114 4.52 -10.06 6.49
C LEU A 114 5.06 -9.99 7.92
N GLU A 115 6.31 -10.38 8.14
CA GLU A 115 6.96 -10.33 9.45
C GLU A 115 6.90 -8.93 10.07
N ASN A 116 7.29 -7.91 9.31
CA ASN A 116 7.24 -6.52 9.74
C ASN A 116 5.81 -6.03 10.01
N ALA A 117 4.84 -6.49 9.23
CA ALA A 117 3.44 -6.14 9.43
C ALA A 117 2.89 -6.76 10.72
N MET A 118 3.24 -8.00 11.00
CA MET A 118 2.78 -8.72 12.20
C MET A 118 3.38 -8.15 13.49
N THR A 119 4.62 -7.66 13.43
CA THR A 119 5.33 -7.09 14.59
C THR A 119 5.25 -5.57 14.66
N TYR A 120 4.49 -4.91 13.77
CA TYR A 120 4.42 -3.44 13.73
C TYR A 120 5.80 -2.77 13.62
N PHE A 121 6.73 -3.41 12.90
CA PHE A 121 8.12 -2.99 12.76
C PHE A 121 8.92 -2.92 14.08
N GLU A 122 8.60 -3.75 15.07
CA GLU A 122 9.26 -3.74 16.40
C GLU A 122 10.80 -3.83 16.33
N GLU A 123 11.35 -4.63 15.42
CA GLU A 123 12.79 -4.80 15.24
C GLU A 123 13.45 -3.69 14.39
N CYS A 124 12.66 -2.74 13.88
CA CYS A 124 13.14 -1.68 13.00
C CYS A 124 13.11 -0.31 13.70
N ASN A 125 13.91 0.62 13.20
CA ASN A 125 13.75 2.03 13.57
C ASN A 125 12.49 2.60 12.91
N ILE A 126 11.36 2.57 13.63
CA ILE A 126 10.06 3.01 13.10
C ILE A 126 10.08 4.44 12.53
N LYS A 127 10.87 5.36 13.10
CA LYS A 127 10.97 6.74 12.58
C LYS A 127 11.57 6.76 11.19
N GLU A 128 12.59 5.95 10.95
CA GLU A 128 13.25 5.81 9.66
C GLU A 128 12.35 5.11 8.65
N VAL A 129 11.68 4.03 9.05
CA VAL A 129 10.71 3.31 8.22
C VAL A 129 9.62 4.26 7.71
N LEU A 130 8.98 5.00 8.62
CA LEU A 130 7.92 5.95 8.27
C LEU A 130 8.45 7.10 7.40
N GLY A 131 9.65 7.62 7.71
CA GLY A 131 10.28 8.66 6.91
C GLY A 131 10.55 8.22 5.47
N ASN A 132 11.08 7.00 5.30
CA ASN A 132 11.34 6.42 3.98
C ASN A 132 10.04 6.20 3.19
N MET A 133 8.98 5.71 3.84
CA MET A 133 7.66 5.57 3.21
C MET A 133 7.08 6.93 2.78
N LEU A 134 7.12 7.95 3.66
CA LEU A 134 6.60 9.29 3.33
C LEU A 134 7.37 9.93 2.17
N GLN A 135 8.70 9.81 2.15
CA GLN A 135 9.51 10.28 1.02
C GLN A 135 9.18 9.54 -0.28
N TRP A 136 8.92 8.23 -0.19
CA TRP A 136 8.47 7.46 -1.35
C TRP A 136 7.11 7.95 -1.88
N PHE A 137 6.12 8.13 -1.00
CA PHE A 137 4.82 8.68 -1.37
C PHE A 137 4.95 10.06 -2.05
N ASN A 138 5.75 10.98 -1.48
CA ASN A 138 6.01 12.29 -2.08
C ASN A 138 6.54 12.20 -3.51
N ARG A 139 7.53 11.32 -3.72
CA ARG A 139 8.13 11.14 -5.05
C ARG A 139 7.11 10.64 -6.05
N ARG A 140 6.27 9.67 -5.68
CA ARG A 140 5.25 9.10 -6.58
C ARG A 140 4.12 10.08 -6.88
N ILE A 141 3.63 10.81 -5.87
CA ILE A 141 2.61 11.84 -6.09
C ILE A 141 3.13 12.95 -6.99
N SER A 142 4.38 13.40 -6.77
CA SER A 142 4.99 14.42 -7.63
C SER A 142 5.14 13.96 -9.07
N GLN A 143 5.43 12.66 -9.29
CA GLN A 143 5.49 12.07 -10.63
C GLN A 143 4.11 12.06 -11.31
N LEU A 144 3.06 11.62 -10.62
CA LEU A 144 1.70 11.61 -11.16
C LEU A 144 1.23 13.02 -11.55
N VAL A 145 1.41 14.00 -10.67
CA VAL A 145 1.05 15.41 -10.94
C VAL A 145 1.87 16.02 -12.09
N ALA A 146 3.14 15.62 -12.26
CA ALA A 146 3.97 16.10 -13.35
C ALA A 146 3.57 15.50 -14.72
N LEU A 147 3.00 14.29 -14.74
CA LEU A 147 2.52 13.63 -15.94
C LEU A 147 1.23 14.26 -16.47
N GLU A 148 0.34 14.77 -15.60
CA GLU A 148 -0.86 15.52 -16.00
C GLU A 148 -0.56 16.86 -16.72
N LYS A 149 0.67 17.37 -16.61
CA LYS A 149 1.10 18.64 -17.24
C LYS A 149 1.69 18.47 -18.64
N LYS A 150 1.66 17.27 -19.21
CA LYS A 150 2.06 16.98 -20.60
C LYS A 150 0.85 16.77 -21.49
#